data_AF-A0A2M7EMM7-F1
#
_entry.id   AF-A0A2M7EMM7-F1
#
_cell.length_a   1.000
_cell.length_b   1.000
_cell.length_c   1.000
_cell.angle_alpha   90.00
_cell.angle_beta   90.00
_cell.angle_gamma   90.00
#
_symmetry.space_group_name_H-M   'P 1'
#
loop_
_entity.id
_entity.type
_entity.pdbx_description
1 polymer ?
#
loop_
_entity_poly.entity_id
_entity_poly.type
_entity_poly.pdbx_seq_one_letter_code
_entity_poly.pdbx_strand_id
1 'polypeptide(L)' 'MACDRQKYLDAIKSQLEPNIVNHSLALEACMGGLYDYLASAGQLPSDELPRDDWLLAGLIHDIDFGGEFKDLH' A
#
# COMPACT_ATOMS: atom_id res chain seq x y z
N MET A 1 -15.56 5.28 -5.45
CA MET A 1 -14.64 5.55 -6.58
C MET A 1 -13.64 4.42 -6.58
N ALA A 2 -13.59 3.60 -7.63
CA ALA A 2 -12.56 2.57 -7.72
C ALA A 2 -11.20 3.28 -7.91
N CYS A 3 -10.31 3.14 -6.95
CA CYS A 3 -8.98 3.73 -7.01
C CYS A 3 -8.17 3.03 -8.11
N ASP A 4 -7.58 3.80 -9.02
CA ASP A 4 -6.80 3.23 -10.12
C ASP A 4 -5.37 2.93 -9.64
N ARG A 5 -5.18 1.70 -9.13
CA ARG A 5 -3.89 1.19 -8.62
C ARG A 5 -2.73 1.49 -9.58
N GLN A 6 -2.97 1.44 -10.90
CA GLN A 6 -1.91 1.67 -11.88
C GLN A 6 -1.37 3.11 -11.82
N LYS A 7 -2.25 4.10 -11.62
CA LYS A 7 -1.82 5.50 -11.48
C LYS A 7 -0.93 5.71 -10.27
N TYR A 8 -1.25 5.07 -9.14
CA TYR A 8 -0.41 5.14 -7.94
C TYR A 8 0.91 4.41 -8.12
N LEU A 9 0.89 3.25 -8.77
CA LEU A 9 2.11 2.52 -9.09
C LEU A 9 3.05 3.33 -9.98
N ASP A 10 2.52 4.02 -10.97
CA ASP A 10 3.30 4.88 -11.87
C ASP A 10 3.85 6.10 -11.11
N ALA A 11 3.07 6.68 -10.19
CA ALA A 11 3.49 7.78 -9.33
C ALA A 11 4.68 7.38 -8.43
N ILE A 12 4.56 6.29 -7.66
CA ILE A 12 5.65 5.85 -6.76
C ILE A 12 6.92 5.48 -7.53
N LYS A 13 6.80 4.89 -8.72
CA LYS A 13 7.95 4.57 -9.58
C LYS A 13 8.66 5.82 -10.12
N SER A 14 7.92 6.91 -10.29
CA SER A 14 8.48 8.19 -10.76
C SER A 14 9.18 8.99 -9.66
N GLN A 15 8.75 8.81 -8.41
CA GLN A 15 9.17 9.64 -7.27
C GLN A 15 10.17 8.96 -6.34
N LEU A 16 10.07 7.63 -6.16
CA LEU A 16 10.82 6.89 -5.15
C LEU A 16 11.99 6.11 -5.75
N GLU A 17 12.98 5.83 -4.90
CA GLU A 17 14.10 4.95 -5.27
C GLU A 17 13.62 3.50 -5.44
N PRO A 18 14.26 2.69 -6.32
CA PRO A 18 13.80 1.32 -6.61
C PRO A 18 13.66 0.40 -5.39
N ASN A 19 14.50 0.55 -4.37
CA ASN A 19 14.41 -0.19 -3.12
C ASN A 19 13.11 0.12 -2.36
N ILE A 20 12.67 1.38 -2.34
CA ILE A 20 11.46 1.82 -1.64
C ILE A 20 10.20 1.41 -2.41
N VAL A 21 10.25 1.44 -3.75
CA VAL A 21 9.19 0.88 -4.59
C VAL A 21 9.03 -0.62 -4.31
N ASN A 22 10.14 -1.37 -4.24
CA ASN A 22 10.09 -2.80 -3.97
C ASN A 22 9.58 -3.11 -2.55
N HIS A 23 9.97 -2.31 -1.56
CA HIS A 23 9.44 -2.37 -0.20
C HIS A 23 7.93 -2.14 -0.18
N SER A 24 7.44 -1.11 -0.88
CA SER A 24 6.02 -0.79 -0.98
C SER A 24 5.21 -1.91 -1.67
N LEU A 25 5.76 -2.52 -2.72
CA LEU A 25 5.16 -3.69 -3.38
C LEU A 25 5.11 -4.92 -2.47
N ALA A 26 6.15 -5.14 -1.66
CA ALA A 26 6.16 -6.22 -0.68
C ALA A 26 5.12 -5.99 0.42
N LEU A 27 4.97 -4.74 0.89
CA LEU A 27 3.97 -4.40 1.88
C LEU A 27 2.55 -4.52 1.33
N GLU A 28 2.29 -4.07 0.10
CA GLU A 28 1.01 -4.29 -0.58
C GLU A 28 0.61 -5.77 -0.56
N ALA A 29 1.52 -6.68 -0.95
CA ALA A 29 1.25 -8.11 -0.92
C ALA A 29 1.00 -8.63 0.51
N CYS A 30 1.76 -8.13 1.48
CA CYS A 30 1.60 -8.47 2.89
C CYS A 30 0.21 -8.04 3.42
N MET A 31 -0.22 -6.82 3.11
CA MET A 31 -1.53 -6.28 3.50
C MET A 31 -2.68 -7.12 2.92
N GLY A 32 -2.57 -7.55 1.67
CA GLY A 32 -3.54 -8.47 1.06
C GLY A 32 -3.61 -9.81 1.79
N GLY A 33 -2.46 -10.40 2.12
CA GLY A 33 -2.40 -11.67 2.87
C GLY A 33 -2.96 -11.56 4.29
N LEU A 34 -2.69 -10.44 4.97
CA LEU A 34 -3.25 -10.16 6.31
C LEU A 34 -4.77 -10.01 6.25
N TYR A 35 -5.29 -9.27 5.27
CA TYR A 35 -6.73 -9.15 5.06
C TYR A 35 -7.37 -10.53 4.86
N ASP A 36 -6.81 -11.32 3.94
CA ASP A 36 -7.35 -12.65 3.61
C ASP A 36 -7.35 -13.58 4.84
N TYR A 37 -6.28 -13.53 5.64
CA TYR A 37 -6.18 -14.28 6.89
C TYR A 37 -7.23 -13.84 7.92
N LEU A 38 -7.31 -12.56 8.23
CA LEU A 38 -8.23 -12.00 9.23
C LEU A 38 -9.70 -12.20 8.82
N ALA A 39 -10.00 -12.05 7.52
CA ALA A 39 -11.32 -12.32 6.96
C ALA A 39 -11.70 -13.79 7.16
N SER A 40 -10.78 -14.72 6.86
CA SER A 40 -11.02 -16.16 7.04
C SER A 40 -11.22 -16.55 8.52
N ALA A 41 -10.63 -15.80 9.44
CA ALA A 41 -10.77 -16.00 10.88
C ALA A 41 -12.01 -15.30 11.47
N GLY A 42 -12.78 -14.55 10.66
CA GLY A 42 -13.91 -13.75 11.15
C GLY A 42 -13.50 -12.63 12.10
N GLN A 43 -12.27 -12.12 11.96
CA GLN A 43 -11.67 -11.12 12.85
C GLN A 43 -11.76 -9.69 12.29
N LEU A 44 -12.33 -9.51 11.10
CA LEU A 44 -12.58 -8.19 10.54
C LEU A 44 -13.93 -7.65 11.05
N PRO A 45 -14.00 -6.37 11.46
CA PRO A 45 -15.25 -5.74 11.83
C PRO A 45 -16.17 -5.57 10.61
N SER A 46 -17.47 -5.40 10.85
CA SER A 46 -18.48 -5.34 9.77
C SER A 46 -18.38 -4.09 8.89
N ASP A 47 -17.71 -3.05 9.38
CA ASP A 47 -17.46 -1.76 8.72
C ASP A 47 -16.02 -1.64 8.18
N GLU A 48 -15.26 -2.74 8.18
CA GLU A 48 -13.90 -2.79 7.64
C GLU A 48 -13.88 -2.42 6.15
N LEU A 49 -12.79 -1.78 5.73
CA LEU A 49 -12.59 -1.42 4.34
C LEU A 49 -12.36 -2.66 3.46
N PRO A 50 -12.76 -2.63 2.19
CA PRO A 50 -12.43 -3.67 1.23
C PRO A 50 -10.93 -3.97 1.14
N ARG A 51 -10.61 -5.21 0.76
CA ARG A 51 -9.24 -5.68 0.51
C ARG A 51 -8.43 -4.77 -0.43
N ASP A 52 -9.07 -4.21 -1.45
CA ASP A 52 -8.39 -3.33 -2.42
C ASP A 52 -7.89 -2.04 -1.77
N ASP A 53 -8.58 -1.54 -0.73
CA ASP A 53 -8.12 -0.38 0.04
C ASP A 53 -6.91 -0.74 0.91
N TRP A 54 -6.85 -1.96 1.45
CA TRP A 54 -5.68 -2.48 2.18
C TRP A 54 -4.45 -2.61 1.28
N LEU A 55 -4.63 -3.16 0.07
CA LEU A 55 -3.57 -3.24 -0.93
C LEU A 55 -3.05 -1.85 -1.29
N LEU A 56 -3.96 -0.92 -1.58
CA LEU A 56 -3.60 0.44 -1.95
C LEU A 56 -2.86 1.15 -0.81
N ALA A 57 -3.33 1.01 0.43
CA ALA A 57 -2.68 1.58 1.60
C ALA A 57 -1.23 1.08 1.73
N GLY A 58 -0.99 -0.23 1.56
CA GLY A 58 0.37 -0.78 1.56
C GLY A 58 1.24 -0.24 0.41
N LEU A 59 0.65 -0.06 -0.78
CA LEU A 59 1.36 0.45 -1.96
C LEU A 59 1.83 1.90 -1.81
N ILE A 60 1.05 2.76 -1.15
CA ILE A 60 1.32 4.22 -1.09
C ILE A 60 1.78 4.71 0.28
N HIS A 61 1.97 3.83 1.26
CA HIS A 61 2.27 4.23 2.64
C HIS A 61 3.51 5.14 2.78
N ASP A 62 4.52 4.94 1.92
CA ASP A 62 5.80 5.67 1.90
C ASP A 62 5.91 6.59 0.65
N ILE A 63 4.79 7.07 0.11
CA ILE A 63 4.79 7.91 -1.10
C ILE A 63 5.54 9.25 -0.92
N ASP A 64 5.64 9.73 0.31
CA ASP A 64 6.37 10.92 0.72
C ASP A 64 7.84 10.66 1.09
N PHE A 65 8.32 9.40 1.01
CA PHE A 65 9.72 9.02 1.21
C PHE A 65 10.61 9.39 0.00
N GLY A 66 10.57 10.66 -0.43
CA GLY A 66 11.26 11.13 -1.62
C GLY A 66 11.68 12.59 -1.54
N GLY A 67 12.79 12.92 -2.22
CA GLY A 67 13.26 14.29 -2.38
C GLY A 67 13.77 14.93 -1.09
N GLU A 68 13.40 16.19 -0.88
CA GLU A 68 13.86 17.04 0.24
C GLU A 68 13.33 16.61 1.62
N PHE A 69 12.37 15.70 1.67
CA PHE A 69 11.73 15.23 2.91
C PHE A 69 12.29 13.90 3.41
N LYS A 70 13.25 13.29 2.70
CA LYS A 70 13.84 11.99 3.07
C LYS A 70 14.46 11.98 4.47
N ASP A 71 14.98 13.12 4.93
CA ASP A 71 15.59 13.28 6.25
C ASP A 71 14.57 13.59 7.37
N LEU A 72 13.29 13.79 7.02
CA LEU A 72 12.21 14.15 7.94
C LEU A 72 11.18 13.02 8.15
N HIS A 73 11.36 11.89 7.47
CA HIS A 73 10.50 10.70 7.56
C HIS A 73 10.91 9.75 8.69
#